data_AF-A0A7Y9JNN0-F1
#
_entry.id   AF-A0A7Y9JNN0-F1
#
_cell.length_a   1.000
_cell.length_b   1.000
_cell.length_c   1.000
_cell.angle_alpha   90.00
_cell.angle_beta   90.00
_cell.angle_gamma   90.00
#
_symmetry.space_group_name_H-M   'P 1'
#
loop_
_entity.id
_entity.type
_entity.pdbx_description
1 polymer ?
#
loop_
_entity_poly.entity_id
_entity_poly.type
_entity_poly.pdbx_seq_one_letter_code
_entity_poly.pdbx_strand_id
1 'polypeptide(L)'
;MSVVLIVNSGSSSFKYQLLDVEAAAPLAEGLVERIGQHMGTATHEVHSVAGAEGEHVQELPIPDHTTGFQVMLAAFAAHGPSLTQHAPVAVGHRVVHGGSRYISPTPITAEVERGIDELAVLAPLHNPGALEGIRAAKRAFGDLEHVAVFDTAFHQTLAPAAYTYAIDREVAGAHRIRRYGFHGTSHKFVSDAAARFLGRPTAELKQIVFHLGNGASVTAVDGGRSVETSMGMTPLEGLVMGTRSGDIDPAVLFHLHRRAGMTVDAIDELLNKRSGLLGLSGVSDMRDLQRQAGDGDTDASLALDVYIHRLRAYAGAYLAQLGGADVISFTAGVGENSPMVRSRALATLGFAGVRLDESRNQSADRGIRVISADDSAVVVLVVPTDEELEIGRQTLAVLADGQGAEVPPADAAAVAGFWRDARAAHPELPEAAPEAWAFGATRAHADGLLALVRDGIKTATASSLWDYEATGEALPQAGEYSIILDGAGAPRAVIRTTQVQVVAFDEVSAEHARAEGEDDRSLRSWREIHERYWRAHAESSRGFAPDMPVVCERFELVFQEGSD
;
A
#
# COMPACT_ATOMS: atom_id res chain seq x y z
N MET A 1 -3.81 20.68 -14.51
CA MET A 1 -4.89 19.73 -14.90
C MET A 1 -4.85 18.61 -13.88
N SER A 2 -5.99 18.29 -13.28
CA SER A 2 -6.16 17.39 -12.13
C SER A 2 -6.81 16.05 -12.50
N VAL A 3 -6.96 15.76 -13.80
CA VAL A 3 -7.65 14.55 -14.27
C VAL A 3 -6.70 13.36 -14.18
N VAL A 4 -7.13 12.29 -13.52
CA VAL A 4 -6.35 11.04 -13.37
C VAL A 4 -7.21 9.88 -13.85
N LEU A 5 -6.60 8.93 -14.57
CA LEU A 5 -7.23 7.65 -14.86
C LEU A 5 -6.88 6.67 -13.75
N ILE A 6 -7.85 6.24 -12.96
CA ILE A 6 -7.66 5.19 -11.95
C ILE A 6 -7.96 3.84 -12.58
N VAL A 7 -7.13 2.84 -12.28
CA VAL A 7 -7.28 1.45 -12.72
C VAL A 7 -7.18 0.51 -11.51
N ASN A 8 -8.15 -0.39 -11.40
CA ASN A 8 -8.15 -1.47 -10.42
C ASN A 8 -8.33 -2.80 -11.15
N SER A 9 -7.22 -3.55 -11.29
CA SER A 9 -7.16 -4.74 -12.14
C SER A 9 -7.04 -6.02 -11.31
N GLY A 10 -7.92 -6.98 -11.60
CA GLY A 10 -7.87 -8.37 -11.14
C GLY A 10 -7.46 -9.32 -12.27
N SER A 11 -7.47 -10.62 -12.01
CA SER A 11 -7.06 -11.63 -13.01
C SER A 11 -8.02 -11.78 -14.19
N SER A 12 -9.31 -11.50 -14.01
CA SER A 12 -10.34 -11.68 -15.04
C SER A 12 -11.20 -10.44 -15.28
N SER A 13 -10.79 -9.30 -14.73
CA SER A 13 -11.49 -8.02 -14.88
C SER A 13 -10.60 -6.85 -14.55
N PHE A 14 -10.96 -5.66 -15.02
CA PHE A 14 -10.48 -4.41 -14.43
C PHE A 14 -11.59 -3.38 -14.42
N LYS A 15 -11.58 -2.55 -13.37
CA LYS A 15 -12.37 -1.34 -13.28
C LYS A 15 -11.49 -0.14 -13.63
N TYR A 16 -12.11 0.88 -14.19
CA TYR A 16 -11.45 2.14 -14.45
C TYR A 16 -12.37 3.31 -14.11
N GLN A 17 -11.78 4.43 -13.74
CA GLN A 17 -12.50 5.69 -13.52
C GLN A 17 -11.64 6.86 -14.01
N LEU A 18 -12.19 7.70 -14.89
CA LEU A 18 -11.59 8.97 -15.25
C LEU A 18 -12.13 10.02 -14.28
N LEU A 19 -11.25 10.58 -13.46
CA LEU A 19 -11.65 11.38 -12.31
C LEU A 19 -11.00 12.77 -12.38
N ASP A 20 -11.79 13.82 -12.20
CA ASP A 20 -11.26 15.12 -11.81
C ASP A 20 -11.05 15.14 -10.29
N VAL A 21 -9.78 15.03 -9.87
CA VAL A 21 -9.42 14.86 -8.47
C VAL A 21 -9.67 16.13 -7.64
N GLU A 22 -9.50 17.32 -8.24
CA GLU A 22 -9.73 18.60 -7.55
C GLU A 22 -11.23 18.82 -7.32
N ALA A 23 -12.05 18.53 -8.34
CA ALA A 23 -13.50 18.61 -8.24
C ALA A 23 -14.11 17.44 -7.45
N ALA A 24 -13.34 16.39 -7.14
CA ALA A 24 -13.83 15.12 -6.60
C ALA A 24 -15.02 14.58 -7.42
N ALA A 25 -14.91 14.66 -8.75
CA ALA A 25 -16.02 14.40 -9.67
C ALA A 25 -15.61 13.33 -10.70
N PRO A 26 -16.26 12.14 -10.68
CA PRO A 26 -16.06 11.16 -11.74
C PRO A 26 -16.63 11.69 -13.05
N LEU A 27 -15.83 11.60 -14.11
CA LEU A 27 -16.21 11.99 -15.48
C LEU A 27 -16.69 10.76 -16.28
N ALA A 28 -16.13 9.59 -15.98
CA ALA A 28 -16.65 8.32 -16.43
C ALA A 28 -16.08 7.20 -15.58
N GLU A 29 -16.78 6.08 -15.57
CA GLU A 29 -16.30 4.84 -15.00
C GLU A 29 -16.66 3.65 -15.88
N GLY A 30 -16.03 2.52 -15.63
CA GLY A 30 -16.41 1.30 -16.30
C GLY A 30 -15.79 0.07 -15.71
N LEU A 31 -16.32 -1.06 -16.18
CA LEU A 31 -15.93 -2.40 -15.78
C LEU A 31 -15.77 -3.24 -17.03
N VAL A 32 -14.57 -3.79 -17.21
CA VAL A 32 -14.33 -4.85 -18.19
C VAL A 32 -14.18 -6.14 -17.42
N GLU A 33 -15.02 -7.13 -17.69
CA GLU A 33 -15.05 -8.38 -16.95
C GLU A 33 -15.11 -9.61 -17.86
N ARG A 34 -14.86 -10.78 -17.25
CA ARG A 34 -14.74 -12.08 -17.94
C ARG A 34 -13.62 -12.09 -19.00
N ILE A 35 -12.54 -11.37 -18.72
CA ILE A 35 -11.31 -11.38 -19.53
C ILE A 35 -10.75 -12.81 -19.56
N GLY A 36 -10.29 -13.25 -20.73
CA GLY A 36 -9.78 -14.60 -20.98
C GLY A 36 -10.86 -15.68 -21.18
N GLN A 37 -12.14 -15.33 -21.00
CA GLN A 37 -13.26 -16.24 -21.31
C GLN A 37 -13.69 -16.11 -22.78
N HIS A 38 -14.57 -17.00 -23.23
CA HIS A 38 -15.11 -16.97 -24.60
C HIS A 38 -15.84 -15.65 -24.91
N MET A 39 -16.55 -15.07 -23.93
CA MET A 39 -17.26 -13.81 -24.07
C MET A 39 -17.04 -12.94 -22.83
N GLY A 40 -16.51 -11.74 -23.05
CA GLY A 40 -16.35 -10.68 -22.07
C GLY A 40 -17.54 -9.74 -22.05
N THR A 41 -17.66 -8.95 -20.99
CA THR A 41 -18.63 -7.86 -20.87
C THR A 41 -17.86 -6.58 -20.56
N ALA A 42 -18.16 -5.50 -21.27
CA ALA A 42 -17.61 -4.18 -20.99
C ALA A 42 -18.76 -3.19 -20.77
N THR A 43 -18.78 -2.61 -19.59
CA THR A 43 -19.68 -1.53 -19.18
C THR A 43 -18.88 -0.23 -19.13
N HIS A 44 -19.46 0.84 -19.67
CA HIS A 44 -18.91 2.19 -19.64
C HIS A 44 -20.02 3.18 -19.31
N GLU A 45 -19.86 3.93 -18.24
CA GLU A 45 -20.82 4.91 -17.77
C GLU A 45 -20.18 6.30 -17.76
N VAL A 46 -20.82 7.25 -18.45
CA VAL A 46 -20.38 8.63 -18.53
C VAL A 46 -21.13 9.47 -17.52
N HIS A 47 -20.38 10.21 -16.72
CA HIS A 47 -20.88 11.05 -15.63
C HIS A 47 -20.53 12.51 -15.91
N SER A 48 -21.34 13.44 -15.41
CA SER A 48 -20.97 14.86 -15.31
C SER A 48 -20.60 15.57 -16.63
N VAL A 49 -20.99 15.02 -17.80
CA VAL A 49 -20.78 15.62 -19.12
C VAL A 49 -22.11 15.78 -19.86
N ALA A 50 -22.54 17.04 -19.97
CA ALA A 50 -23.83 17.40 -20.55
C ALA A 50 -23.98 16.86 -21.99
N GLY A 51 -24.99 16.00 -22.18
CA GLY A 51 -25.36 15.43 -23.48
C GLY A 51 -24.69 14.09 -23.85
N ALA A 52 -23.85 13.55 -22.97
CA ALA A 52 -23.20 12.23 -23.15
C ALA A 52 -23.48 11.25 -22.00
N GLU A 53 -24.28 11.63 -21.01
CA GLU A 53 -24.61 10.79 -19.85
C GLU A 53 -25.33 9.50 -20.27
N GLY A 54 -24.90 8.38 -19.68
CA GLY A 54 -25.53 7.09 -19.92
C GLY A 54 -24.60 5.91 -19.66
N GLU A 55 -25.22 4.77 -19.40
CA GLU A 55 -24.55 3.47 -19.32
C GLU A 55 -24.57 2.78 -20.69
N HIS A 56 -23.41 2.28 -21.10
CA HIS A 56 -23.20 1.54 -22.33
C HIS A 56 -22.60 0.18 -22.01
N VAL A 57 -23.32 -0.88 -22.39
CA VAL A 57 -22.90 -2.27 -22.17
C VAL A 57 -22.70 -2.95 -23.52
N GLN A 58 -21.59 -3.66 -23.66
CA GLN A 58 -21.32 -4.50 -24.83
C GLN A 58 -20.74 -5.85 -24.42
N GLU A 59 -21.11 -6.88 -25.17
CA GLU A 59 -20.54 -8.23 -25.05
C GLU A 59 -19.67 -8.52 -26.28
N LEU A 60 -18.43 -8.94 -26.03
CA LEU A 60 -17.44 -9.22 -27.07
C LEU A 60 -16.31 -10.11 -26.54
N PRO A 61 -15.56 -10.81 -27.41
CA PRO A 61 -14.37 -11.55 -26.97
C PRO A 61 -13.28 -10.61 -26.44
N ILE A 62 -12.81 -10.86 -25.21
CA ILE A 62 -11.73 -10.09 -24.57
C ILE A 62 -10.68 -11.09 -24.05
N PRO A 63 -9.73 -11.52 -24.89
CA PRO A 63 -8.81 -12.60 -24.56
C PRO A 63 -7.79 -12.23 -23.47
N ASP A 64 -7.44 -10.95 -23.33
CA ASP A 64 -6.45 -10.45 -22.37
C ASP A 64 -6.73 -9.00 -21.97
N HIS A 65 -6.01 -8.51 -20.95
CA HIS A 65 -6.14 -7.11 -20.50
C HIS A 65 -5.74 -6.11 -21.57
N THR A 66 -4.83 -6.43 -22.49
CA THR A 66 -4.46 -5.51 -23.58
C THR A 66 -5.66 -5.20 -24.45
N THR A 67 -6.37 -6.25 -24.86
CA THR A 67 -7.61 -6.14 -25.62
C THR A 67 -8.67 -5.42 -24.79
N GLY A 68 -8.78 -5.73 -23.50
CA GLY A 68 -9.71 -5.02 -22.62
C GLY A 68 -9.46 -3.51 -22.56
N PHE A 69 -8.19 -3.07 -22.49
CA PHE A 69 -7.84 -1.65 -22.55
C PHE A 69 -8.17 -1.01 -23.91
N GLN A 70 -8.03 -1.74 -25.02
CA GLN A 70 -8.49 -1.27 -26.33
C GLN A 70 -10.01 -1.09 -26.36
N VAL A 71 -10.76 -2.01 -25.74
CA VAL A 71 -12.22 -1.91 -25.59
C VAL A 71 -12.61 -0.68 -24.76
N MET A 72 -11.90 -0.41 -23.67
CA MET A 72 -12.08 0.81 -22.86
C MET A 72 -11.83 2.08 -23.69
N LEU A 73 -10.70 2.15 -24.43
CA LEU A 73 -10.40 3.30 -25.27
C LEU A 73 -11.45 3.51 -26.37
N ALA A 74 -11.96 2.43 -26.97
CA ALA A 74 -13.04 2.49 -27.94
C ALA A 74 -14.35 3.01 -27.32
N ALA A 75 -14.65 2.63 -26.07
CA ALA A 75 -15.81 3.13 -25.34
C ALA A 75 -15.70 4.65 -25.10
N PHE A 76 -14.56 5.15 -24.61
CA PHE A 76 -14.32 6.59 -24.47
C PHE A 76 -14.43 7.33 -25.81
N ALA A 77 -13.93 6.76 -26.91
CA ALA A 77 -14.00 7.38 -28.23
C ALA A 77 -15.44 7.43 -28.78
N ALA A 78 -16.26 6.42 -28.50
CA ALA A 78 -17.63 6.32 -28.99
C ALA A 78 -18.64 7.09 -28.12
N HIS A 79 -18.46 7.08 -26.81
CA HIS A 79 -19.46 7.53 -25.83
C HIS A 79 -18.98 8.73 -25.01
N GLY A 80 -17.69 9.05 -25.02
CA GLY A 80 -17.11 10.13 -24.22
C GLY A 80 -16.81 9.69 -22.79
N PRO A 81 -16.39 10.61 -21.90
CA PRO A 81 -15.86 11.93 -22.24
C PRO A 81 -14.61 11.81 -23.13
N SER A 82 -14.34 12.83 -23.95
CA SER A 82 -13.15 12.81 -24.80
C SER A 82 -11.88 12.83 -23.95
N LEU A 83 -11.04 11.81 -24.08
CA LEU A 83 -9.71 11.76 -23.45
C LEU A 83 -8.75 12.83 -23.98
N THR A 84 -9.09 13.55 -25.05
CA THR A 84 -8.32 14.73 -25.50
C THR A 84 -8.76 16.00 -24.79
N GLN A 85 -10.07 16.14 -24.53
CA GLN A 85 -10.62 17.29 -23.81
C GLN A 85 -10.39 17.16 -22.30
N HIS A 86 -10.47 15.94 -21.78
CA HIS A 86 -10.22 15.57 -20.39
C HIS A 86 -8.98 14.67 -20.32
N ALA A 87 -7.85 15.19 -20.80
CA ALA A 87 -6.61 14.42 -20.85
C ALA A 87 -6.13 14.06 -19.44
N PRO A 88 -5.99 12.77 -19.10
CA PRO A 88 -5.43 12.38 -17.83
C PRO A 88 -3.95 12.79 -17.78
N VAL A 89 -3.51 13.33 -16.64
CA VAL A 89 -2.10 13.70 -16.42
C VAL A 89 -1.26 12.53 -15.92
N ALA A 90 -1.91 11.48 -15.40
CA ALA A 90 -1.28 10.24 -14.96
C ALA A 90 -2.31 9.11 -14.88
N VAL A 91 -1.80 7.89 -14.68
CA VAL A 91 -2.62 6.70 -14.41
C VAL A 91 -2.29 6.15 -13.02
N GLY A 92 -3.27 6.14 -12.12
CA GLY A 92 -3.16 5.54 -10.79
C GLY A 92 -3.59 4.08 -10.80
N HIS A 93 -2.78 3.17 -10.27
CA HIS A 93 -3.03 1.73 -10.24
C HIS A 93 -3.20 1.27 -8.80
N ARG A 94 -4.32 0.62 -8.51
CA ARG A 94 -4.46 -0.12 -7.26
C ARG A 94 -3.63 -1.40 -7.32
N VAL A 95 -2.75 -1.58 -6.35
CA VAL A 95 -1.99 -2.81 -6.14
C VAL A 95 -2.29 -3.35 -4.75
N VAL A 96 -2.62 -4.62 -4.62
CA VAL A 96 -3.07 -5.16 -3.34
C VAL A 96 -1.91 -5.28 -2.34
N HIS A 97 -0.75 -5.78 -2.76
CA HIS A 97 0.34 -6.07 -1.83
C HIS A 97 1.63 -5.36 -2.20
N GLY A 98 2.10 -4.45 -1.34
CA GLY A 98 3.39 -3.74 -1.46
C GLY A 98 4.54 -4.35 -0.67
N GLY A 99 4.25 -5.33 0.19
CA GLY A 99 5.25 -5.97 1.03
C GLY A 99 5.80 -5.00 2.07
N SER A 100 7.06 -5.18 2.47
CA SER A 100 7.79 -4.20 3.28
C SER A 100 8.53 -3.16 2.44
N ARG A 101 8.53 -3.31 1.10
CA ARG A 101 9.29 -2.45 0.17
C ARG A 101 8.48 -1.24 -0.25
N TYR A 102 7.24 -1.45 -0.67
CA TYR A 102 6.38 -0.37 -1.17
C TYR A 102 5.44 0.10 -0.07
N ILE A 103 5.94 1.04 0.73
CA ILE A 103 5.25 1.56 1.92
C ILE A 103 4.51 2.88 1.68
N SER A 104 4.62 3.42 0.47
CA SER A 104 3.98 4.64 0.00
C SER A 104 3.59 4.48 -1.48
N PRO A 105 2.73 5.37 -2.02
CA PRO A 105 2.51 5.49 -3.46
C PRO A 105 3.84 5.61 -4.21
N THR A 106 4.00 4.86 -5.28
CA THR A 106 5.29 4.73 -5.97
C THR A 106 5.14 4.90 -7.49
N PRO A 107 5.90 5.77 -8.15
CA PRO A 107 6.01 5.80 -9.61
C PRO A 107 6.40 4.44 -10.18
N ILE A 108 5.71 3.97 -11.21
CA ILE A 108 5.89 2.63 -11.78
C ILE A 108 7.03 2.66 -12.80
N THR A 109 8.21 2.27 -12.34
CA THR A 109 9.36 1.93 -13.16
C THR A 109 9.37 0.43 -13.52
N ALA A 110 10.29 0.01 -14.41
CA ALA A 110 10.51 -1.41 -14.68
C ALA A 110 10.95 -2.20 -13.43
N GLU A 111 11.60 -1.55 -12.47
CA GLU A 111 11.96 -2.15 -11.18
C GLU A 111 10.72 -2.36 -10.30
N VAL A 112 9.83 -1.37 -10.23
CA VAL A 112 8.57 -1.48 -9.48
C VAL A 112 7.71 -2.61 -10.03
N GLU A 113 7.60 -2.74 -11.36
CA GLU A 113 6.91 -3.87 -11.99
C GLU A 113 7.48 -5.23 -11.57
N ARG A 114 8.80 -5.39 -11.56
CA ARG A 114 9.45 -6.63 -11.09
C ARG A 114 9.18 -6.89 -9.61
N GLY A 115 9.24 -5.87 -8.76
CA GLY A 115 8.95 -6.07 -7.34
C GLY A 115 7.47 -6.41 -7.08
N ILE A 116 6.53 -5.86 -7.86
CA ILE A 116 5.11 -6.27 -7.79
C ILE A 116 4.95 -7.75 -8.15
N ASP A 117 5.68 -8.22 -9.16
CA ASP A 117 5.72 -9.63 -9.59
C ASP A 117 6.31 -10.54 -8.50
N GLU A 118 7.44 -10.16 -7.90
CA GLU A 118 8.05 -10.89 -6.77
C GLU A 118 7.10 -11.02 -5.58
N LEU A 119 6.26 -9.99 -5.34
CA LEU A 119 5.27 -9.97 -4.26
C LEU A 119 4.02 -10.81 -4.59
N ALA A 120 3.89 -11.37 -5.80
CA ALA A 120 2.80 -12.28 -6.12
C ALA A 120 2.77 -13.51 -5.22
N VAL A 121 3.90 -13.93 -4.64
CA VAL A 121 3.94 -15.01 -3.64
C VAL A 121 3.12 -14.69 -2.39
N LEU A 122 2.98 -13.40 -2.03
CA LEU A 122 2.20 -12.94 -0.88
C LEU A 122 0.73 -12.69 -1.23
N ALA A 123 0.43 -12.36 -2.49
CA ALA A 123 -0.93 -12.09 -2.97
C ALA A 123 -1.19 -12.70 -4.36
N PRO A 124 -1.19 -14.05 -4.48
CA PRO A 124 -1.18 -14.74 -5.78
C PRO A 124 -2.45 -14.53 -6.60
N LEU A 125 -3.58 -14.24 -5.94
CA LEU A 125 -4.85 -13.96 -6.60
C LEU A 125 -5.02 -12.50 -7.04
N HIS A 126 -4.11 -11.59 -6.66
CA HIS A 126 -4.30 -10.15 -6.82
C HIS A 126 -3.17 -9.48 -7.59
N ASN A 127 -1.92 -9.59 -7.10
CA ASN A 127 -0.78 -8.88 -7.68
C ASN A 127 -0.53 -9.22 -9.16
N PRO A 128 -0.68 -10.48 -9.63
CA PRO A 128 -0.55 -10.79 -11.06
C PRO A 128 -1.52 -10.00 -11.94
N GLY A 129 -2.80 -9.95 -11.56
CA GLY A 129 -3.82 -9.19 -12.31
C GLY A 129 -3.57 -7.68 -12.29
N ALA A 130 -3.05 -7.15 -11.18
CA ALA A 130 -2.63 -5.75 -11.08
C ALA A 130 -1.47 -5.45 -12.05
N LEU A 131 -0.45 -6.33 -12.09
CA LEU A 131 0.70 -6.18 -12.98
C LEU A 131 0.32 -6.29 -14.47
N GLU A 132 -0.58 -7.21 -14.82
CA GLU A 132 -1.13 -7.30 -16.18
C GLU A 132 -1.86 -6.02 -16.58
N GLY A 133 -2.68 -5.46 -15.69
CA GLY A 133 -3.36 -4.18 -15.86
C GLY A 133 -2.39 -3.02 -16.05
N ILE A 134 -1.34 -2.93 -15.23
CA ILE A 134 -0.27 -1.93 -15.34
C ILE A 134 0.39 -1.99 -16.72
N ARG A 135 0.80 -3.19 -17.15
CA ARG A 135 1.46 -3.40 -18.45
C ARG A 135 0.53 -3.06 -19.62
N ALA A 136 -0.75 -3.40 -19.53
CA ALA A 136 -1.74 -3.05 -20.54
C ALA A 136 -1.98 -1.54 -20.60
N ALA A 137 -2.08 -0.87 -19.45
CA ALA A 137 -2.23 0.57 -19.36
C ALA A 137 -1.01 1.31 -19.93
N LYS A 138 0.22 0.87 -19.63
CA LYS A 138 1.45 1.47 -20.18
C LYS A 138 1.52 1.35 -21.70
N ARG A 139 0.95 0.30 -22.29
CA ARG A 139 0.80 0.20 -23.76
C ARG A 139 -0.22 1.19 -24.32
N ALA A 140 -1.27 1.50 -23.55
CA ALA A 140 -2.34 2.41 -23.96
C ALA A 140 -2.00 3.90 -23.76
N PHE A 141 -1.23 4.23 -22.73
CA PHE A 141 -0.98 5.61 -22.26
C PHE A 141 0.52 5.93 -22.11
N GLY A 142 1.39 5.36 -22.95
CA GLY A 142 2.83 5.24 -22.69
C GLY A 142 3.62 6.49 -22.30
N ASP A 143 3.17 7.70 -22.66
CA ASP A 143 3.84 8.96 -22.30
C ASP A 143 3.44 9.49 -20.91
N LEU A 144 2.39 8.93 -20.30
CA LEU A 144 1.93 9.36 -18.98
C LEU A 144 2.74 8.70 -17.87
N GLU A 145 2.84 9.36 -16.73
CA GLU A 145 3.33 8.71 -15.52
C GLU A 145 2.29 7.73 -14.97
N HIS A 146 2.77 6.58 -14.52
CA HIS A 146 1.97 5.54 -13.89
C HIS A 146 2.37 5.46 -12.41
N VAL A 147 1.42 5.44 -11.48
CA VAL A 147 1.69 5.36 -10.04
C VAL A 147 0.99 4.15 -9.46
N ALA A 148 1.69 3.34 -8.67
CA ALA A 148 1.12 2.24 -7.90
C ALA A 148 0.74 2.73 -6.50
N VAL A 149 -0.51 2.51 -6.11
CA VAL A 149 -1.04 2.77 -4.77
C VAL A 149 -1.36 1.43 -4.11
N PHE A 150 -0.73 1.17 -2.96
CA PHE A 150 -0.75 -0.15 -2.33
C PHE A 150 -1.75 -0.20 -1.18
N ASP A 151 -2.65 -1.20 -1.16
CA ASP A 151 -3.59 -1.40 -0.05
C ASP A 151 -2.88 -1.62 1.30
N THR A 152 -1.65 -2.13 1.27
CA THR A 152 -0.82 -2.37 2.47
C THR A 152 -0.11 -1.12 2.99
N ALA A 153 -0.04 -0.02 2.21
CA ALA A 153 0.82 1.14 2.53
C ALA A 153 0.40 1.85 3.82
N PHE A 154 -0.90 2.10 4.01
CA PHE A 154 -1.43 2.80 5.20
C PHE A 154 -1.05 2.10 6.51
N HIS A 155 -0.93 0.77 6.47
CA HIS A 155 -0.65 -0.09 7.61
C HIS A 155 0.86 -0.26 7.90
N GLN A 156 1.74 0.37 7.13
CA GLN A 156 3.19 0.31 7.39
C GLN A 156 3.59 1.09 8.65
N THR A 157 2.64 1.83 9.23
CA THR A 157 2.79 2.54 10.50
C THR A 157 2.59 1.64 11.73
N LEU A 158 2.19 0.37 11.55
CA LEU A 158 2.07 -0.63 12.61
C LEU A 158 3.41 -0.82 13.36
N ALA A 159 3.35 -0.80 14.69
CA ALA A 159 4.50 -1.11 15.52
C ALA A 159 4.87 -2.62 15.45
N PRO A 160 6.13 -3.00 15.74
CA PRO A 160 6.54 -4.41 15.78
C PRO A 160 5.64 -5.33 16.60
N ALA A 161 5.12 -4.85 17.72
CA ALA A 161 4.20 -5.61 18.56
C ALA A 161 2.86 -5.92 17.88
N ALA A 162 2.39 -5.06 16.96
CA ALA A 162 1.13 -5.25 16.25
C ALA A 162 1.28 -6.14 15.00
N TYR A 163 2.41 -6.03 14.30
CA TYR A 163 2.60 -6.79 13.06
C TYR A 163 3.28 -8.16 13.23
N THR A 164 3.96 -8.41 14.35
CA THR A 164 4.74 -9.64 14.54
C THR A 164 3.85 -10.77 15.04
N TYR A 165 3.74 -11.86 14.28
CA TYR A 165 3.13 -13.09 14.79
C TYR A 165 4.06 -13.80 15.78
N ALA A 166 3.47 -14.41 16.82
CA ALA A 166 4.20 -15.16 17.83
C ALA A 166 4.63 -16.56 17.34
N ILE A 167 5.50 -16.60 16.33
CA ILE A 167 6.11 -17.81 15.76
C ILE A 167 7.64 -17.70 15.79
N ASP A 168 8.33 -18.75 15.33
CA ASP A 168 9.78 -18.73 15.23
C ASP A 168 10.26 -17.54 14.36
N ARG A 169 11.20 -16.76 14.92
CA ARG A 169 11.66 -15.51 14.32
C ARG A 169 12.43 -15.74 13.01
N GLU A 170 13.23 -16.81 12.93
CA GLU A 170 14.06 -17.09 11.76
C GLU A 170 13.17 -17.53 10.59
N VAL A 171 12.20 -18.40 10.86
CA VAL A 171 11.18 -18.82 9.90
C VAL A 171 10.37 -17.60 9.42
N ALA A 172 9.90 -16.77 10.35
CA ALA A 172 9.12 -15.58 9.99
C ALA A 172 9.91 -14.63 9.10
N GLY A 173 11.18 -14.36 9.44
CA GLY A 173 12.07 -13.50 8.67
C GLY A 173 12.33 -14.05 7.26
N ALA A 174 12.70 -15.33 7.15
CA ALA A 174 13.04 -15.98 5.89
C ALA A 174 11.88 -15.99 4.87
N HIS A 175 10.63 -15.95 5.36
CA HIS A 175 9.42 -16.00 4.54
C HIS A 175 8.60 -14.70 4.56
N ARG A 176 9.15 -13.61 5.14
CA ARG A 176 8.48 -12.30 5.23
C ARG A 176 7.10 -12.38 5.89
N ILE A 177 6.96 -13.24 6.90
CA ILE A 177 5.69 -13.48 7.61
C ILE A 177 5.50 -12.38 8.66
N ARG A 178 4.50 -11.55 8.44
CA ARG A 178 4.03 -10.49 9.34
C ARG A 178 2.63 -10.05 8.95
N ARG A 179 1.96 -9.30 9.81
CA ARG A 179 0.78 -8.53 9.42
C ARG A 179 1.19 -7.45 8.42
N TYR A 180 0.48 -7.38 7.31
CA TYR A 180 0.55 -6.27 6.37
C TYR A 180 -0.70 -5.41 6.44
N GLY A 181 -1.89 -6.03 6.53
CA GLY A 181 -3.17 -5.32 6.48
C GLY A 181 -3.57 -4.89 5.06
N PHE A 182 -4.87 -4.75 4.81
CA PHE A 182 -5.41 -4.37 3.49
C PHE A 182 -6.61 -3.43 3.64
N HIS A 183 -7.15 -2.98 2.51
CA HIS A 183 -8.10 -1.86 2.43
C HIS A 183 -7.52 -0.56 3.00
N GLY A 184 -6.19 -0.40 3.01
CA GLY A 184 -5.52 0.77 3.57
C GLY A 184 -5.96 2.08 2.91
N THR A 185 -6.16 2.07 1.59
CA THR A 185 -6.70 3.20 0.83
C THR A 185 -8.06 3.64 1.37
N SER A 186 -9.00 2.70 1.58
CA SER A 186 -10.31 3.00 2.15
C SER A 186 -10.23 3.47 3.61
N HIS A 187 -9.46 2.79 4.46
CA HIS A 187 -9.31 3.17 5.87
C HIS A 187 -8.73 4.58 6.02
N LYS A 188 -7.72 4.91 5.21
CA LYS A 188 -7.13 6.24 5.15
C LYS A 188 -8.16 7.28 4.69
N PHE A 189 -8.82 7.04 3.56
CA PHE A 189 -9.83 7.95 3.03
C PHE A 189 -10.92 8.26 4.06
N VAL A 190 -11.48 7.22 4.69
CA VAL A 190 -12.59 7.34 5.62
C VAL A 190 -12.19 8.04 6.91
N SER A 191 -11.02 7.72 7.47
CA SER A 191 -10.53 8.38 8.68
C SER A 191 -10.21 9.87 8.44
N ASP A 192 -9.68 10.22 7.27
CA ASP A 192 -9.46 11.61 6.87
C ASP A 192 -10.78 12.34 6.58
N ALA A 193 -11.74 11.68 5.92
CA ALA A 193 -13.06 12.25 5.63
C ALA A 193 -13.88 12.49 6.90
N ALA A 194 -13.81 11.57 7.88
CA ALA A 194 -14.40 11.74 9.19
C ALA A 194 -13.83 12.95 9.93
N ALA A 195 -12.50 13.10 9.95
CA ALA A 195 -11.83 14.24 10.58
C ALA A 195 -12.29 15.58 9.97
N ARG A 196 -12.26 15.67 8.62
CA ARG A 196 -12.75 16.85 7.89
C ARG A 196 -14.22 17.16 8.17
N PHE A 197 -15.08 16.14 8.17
CA PHE A 197 -16.50 16.30 8.44
C PHE A 197 -16.79 16.85 9.84
N LEU A 198 -15.98 16.45 10.82
CA LEU A 198 -16.08 16.94 12.20
C LEU A 198 -15.38 18.30 12.42
N GLY A 199 -14.68 18.82 11.42
CA GLY A 199 -13.87 20.03 11.55
C GLY A 199 -12.73 19.89 12.58
N ARG A 200 -12.23 18.66 12.78
CA ARG A 200 -11.14 18.36 13.73
C ARG A 200 -9.88 17.90 12.98
N PRO A 201 -8.67 18.25 13.45
CA PRO A 201 -7.43 17.74 12.87
C PRO A 201 -7.34 16.21 13.00
N THR A 202 -6.93 15.51 11.93
CA THR A 202 -6.73 14.05 11.97
C THR A 202 -5.75 13.62 13.07
N ALA A 203 -4.71 14.42 13.32
CA ALA A 203 -3.68 14.17 14.34
C ALA A 203 -4.21 14.12 15.78
N GLU A 204 -5.40 14.67 16.05
CA GLU A 204 -6.02 14.73 17.38
C GLU A 204 -7.06 13.63 17.62
N LEU A 205 -7.31 12.76 16.63
CA LEU A 205 -8.39 11.79 16.67
C LEU A 205 -7.89 10.36 16.85
N LYS A 206 -8.55 9.64 17.75
CA LYS A 206 -8.53 8.17 17.81
C LYS A 206 -9.78 7.62 17.15
N GLN A 207 -9.59 6.80 16.12
CA GLN A 207 -10.68 6.32 15.28
C GLN A 207 -10.67 4.80 15.16
N ILE A 208 -11.86 4.21 15.04
CA ILE A 208 -12.05 2.83 14.58
C ILE A 208 -12.83 2.86 13.28
N VAL A 209 -12.26 2.31 12.21
CA VAL A 209 -12.90 2.29 10.89
C VAL A 209 -13.29 0.86 10.53
N PHE A 210 -14.59 0.62 10.37
CA PHE A 210 -15.18 -0.63 9.89
C PHE A 210 -15.42 -0.54 8.39
N HIS A 211 -14.51 -1.11 7.60
CA HIS A 211 -14.74 -1.36 6.18
C HIS A 211 -15.44 -2.71 6.02
N LEU A 212 -16.75 -2.68 5.81
CA LEU A 212 -17.58 -3.89 5.74
C LEU A 212 -18.14 -4.05 4.33
N GLY A 213 -17.46 -4.84 3.49
CA GLY A 213 -17.94 -5.26 2.18
C GLY A 213 -17.99 -6.78 2.05
N ASN A 214 -17.87 -7.29 0.82
CA ASN A 214 -17.69 -8.73 0.59
C ASN A 214 -16.34 -9.22 1.16
N GLY A 215 -15.31 -8.37 1.11
CA GLY A 215 -14.18 -8.40 2.04
C GLY A 215 -14.44 -7.43 3.18
N ALA A 216 -14.09 -7.82 4.40
CA ALA A 216 -14.33 -7.00 5.58
C ALA A 216 -13.07 -6.88 6.42
N SER A 217 -12.78 -5.66 6.86
CA SER A 217 -11.68 -5.38 7.78
C SER A 217 -12.02 -4.23 8.70
N VAL A 218 -11.37 -4.18 9.85
CA VAL A 218 -11.43 -3.06 10.77
C VAL A 218 -10.02 -2.59 11.10
N THR A 219 -9.85 -1.29 11.27
CA THR A 219 -8.57 -0.65 11.57
C THR A 219 -8.72 0.31 12.74
N ALA A 220 -7.78 0.25 13.68
CA ALA A 220 -7.57 1.28 14.70
C ALA A 220 -6.60 2.34 14.15
N VAL A 221 -6.99 3.60 14.23
CA VAL A 221 -6.23 4.74 13.73
C VAL A 221 -5.98 5.72 14.89
N ASP A 222 -4.73 6.08 15.13
CA ASP A 222 -4.34 7.07 16.14
C ASP A 222 -3.56 8.20 15.45
N GLY A 223 -4.11 9.41 15.49
CA GLY A 223 -3.47 10.58 14.88
C GLY A 223 -3.24 10.45 13.37
N GLY A 224 -4.12 9.75 12.66
CA GLY A 224 -3.99 9.48 11.23
C GLY A 224 -3.06 8.33 10.84
N ARG A 225 -2.54 7.58 11.82
CA ARG A 225 -1.67 6.42 11.60
C ARG A 225 -2.42 5.13 11.95
N SER A 226 -2.27 4.09 11.13
CA SER A 226 -2.79 2.77 11.46
C SER A 226 -1.95 2.15 12.59
N VAL A 227 -2.59 1.88 13.72
CA VAL A 227 -1.92 1.27 14.89
C VAL A 227 -2.31 -0.19 15.10
N GLU A 228 -3.43 -0.62 14.52
CA GLU A 228 -3.84 -2.02 14.46
C GLU A 228 -4.79 -2.26 13.27
N THR A 229 -4.81 -3.46 12.69
CA THR A 229 -5.76 -3.83 11.62
C THR A 229 -6.07 -5.32 11.61
N SER A 230 -7.31 -5.68 11.23
CA SER A 230 -7.79 -7.05 11.43
C SER A 230 -7.22 -8.04 10.42
N MET A 231 -6.97 -7.57 9.19
CA MET A 231 -6.37 -8.43 8.18
C MET A 231 -4.87 -8.62 8.44
N GLY A 232 -4.38 -9.77 7.99
CA GLY A 232 -3.10 -10.32 8.39
C GLY A 232 -1.99 -10.11 7.38
N MET A 233 -1.18 -11.16 7.24
CA MET A 233 -0.31 -11.37 6.08
C MET A 233 -1.10 -11.44 4.78
N THR A 234 -2.32 -11.99 4.84
CA THR A 234 -3.23 -12.12 3.70
C THR A 234 -4.60 -11.53 4.06
N PRO A 235 -5.47 -11.27 3.07
CA PRO A 235 -6.82 -10.79 3.32
C PRO A 235 -7.76 -11.82 3.99
N LEU A 236 -7.27 -12.98 4.43
CA LEU A 236 -8.07 -14.04 5.04
C LEU A 236 -8.31 -13.84 6.55
N GLU A 237 -7.32 -13.31 7.27
CA GLU A 237 -7.41 -13.10 8.72
C GLU A 237 -8.46 -12.03 9.07
N GLY A 238 -9.07 -12.17 10.23
CA GLY A 238 -9.88 -11.16 10.86
C GLY A 238 -11.37 -11.46 10.84
N LEU A 239 -12.12 -10.54 10.26
CA LEU A 239 -13.58 -10.57 10.27
C LEU A 239 -14.12 -11.73 9.42
N VAL A 240 -15.33 -12.17 9.76
CA VAL A 240 -16.13 -13.02 8.87
C VAL A 240 -16.46 -12.21 7.62
N MET A 241 -16.31 -12.80 6.44
CA MET A 241 -16.55 -12.12 5.17
C MET A 241 -17.52 -12.92 4.30
N GLY A 242 -17.77 -12.51 3.06
CA GLY A 242 -18.74 -13.20 2.20
C GLY A 242 -18.38 -14.67 1.97
N THR A 243 -17.14 -14.97 1.60
CA THR A 243 -16.64 -16.34 1.34
C THR A 243 -15.41 -16.73 2.14
N ARG A 244 -14.79 -15.76 2.83
CA ARG A 244 -13.58 -15.95 3.63
C ARG A 244 -13.93 -16.25 5.08
N SER A 245 -13.21 -17.19 5.69
CA SER A 245 -13.48 -17.64 7.06
C SER A 245 -13.28 -16.56 8.12
N GLY A 246 -12.33 -15.64 7.91
CA GLY A 246 -11.80 -14.85 9.02
C GLY A 246 -11.02 -15.73 9.99
N ASP A 247 -10.94 -15.28 11.24
CA ASP A 247 -10.20 -15.95 12.31
C ASP A 247 -10.77 -17.33 12.67
N ILE A 248 -9.90 -18.34 12.54
CA ILE A 248 -10.10 -19.70 13.03
C ILE A 248 -8.85 -20.19 13.77
N ASP A 249 -8.99 -21.27 14.55
CA ASP A 249 -7.84 -21.92 15.18
C ASP A 249 -6.90 -22.53 14.10
N PRO A 250 -5.60 -22.15 14.08
CA PRO A 250 -4.63 -22.72 13.14
C PRO A 250 -4.54 -24.26 13.19
N ALA A 251 -4.85 -24.89 14.33
CA ALA A 251 -4.85 -26.35 14.46
C ALA A 251 -5.90 -27.03 13.59
N VAL A 252 -6.96 -26.32 13.18
CA VAL A 252 -7.97 -26.82 12.25
C VAL A 252 -7.34 -27.17 10.90
N LEU A 253 -6.35 -26.40 10.43
CA LEU A 253 -5.66 -26.66 9.16
C LEU A 253 -4.97 -28.02 9.17
N PHE A 254 -4.24 -28.32 10.25
CA PHE A 254 -3.56 -29.60 10.44
C PHE A 254 -4.56 -30.73 10.63
N HIS A 255 -5.68 -30.48 11.31
CA HIS A 255 -6.74 -31.46 11.47
C HIS A 255 -7.33 -31.85 10.11
N LEU A 256 -7.70 -30.88 9.28
CA LEU A 256 -8.24 -31.11 7.93
C LEU A 256 -7.26 -31.86 7.05
N HIS A 257 -5.99 -31.45 7.05
CA HIS A 257 -4.95 -32.13 6.28
C HIS A 257 -4.76 -33.58 6.74
N ARG A 258 -4.56 -33.81 8.04
CA ARG A 258 -4.23 -35.14 8.58
C ARG A 258 -5.41 -36.10 8.63
N ARG A 259 -6.63 -35.61 8.86
CA ARG A 259 -7.83 -36.43 9.08
C ARG A 259 -8.75 -36.49 7.89
N ALA A 260 -8.97 -35.37 7.22
CA ALA A 260 -9.81 -35.31 6.02
C ALA A 260 -9.01 -35.52 4.73
N GLY A 261 -7.67 -35.60 4.80
CA GLY A 261 -6.81 -35.82 3.64
C GLY A 261 -6.80 -34.66 2.65
N MET A 262 -7.23 -33.47 3.08
CA MET A 262 -7.28 -32.29 2.20
C MET A 262 -5.87 -31.82 1.86
N THR A 263 -5.63 -31.49 0.59
CA THR A 263 -4.40 -30.83 0.16
C THR A 263 -4.34 -29.40 0.68
N VAL A 264 -3.15 -28.78 0.66
CA VAL A 264 -2.99 -27.36 1.02
C VAL A 264 -3.89 -26.48 0.15
N ASP A 265 -3.91 -26.72 -1.17
CA ASP A 265 -4.75 -25.95 -2.11
C ASP A 265 -6.25 -26.13 -1.83
N ALA A 266 -6.70 -27.33 -1.45
CA ALA A 266 -8.09 -27.57 -1.10
C ALA A 266 -8.49 -26.87 0.21
N ILE A 267 -7.55 -26.74 1.15
CA ILE A 267 -7.77 -25.97 2.39
C ILE A 267 -7.79 -24.47 2.08
N ASP A 268 -6.88 -23.98 1.23
CA ASP A 268 -6.89 -22.58 0.78
C ASP A 268 -8.21 -22.22 0.08
N GLU A 269 -8.67 -23.07 -0.84
CA GLU A 269 -9.96 -22.90 -1.52
C GLU A 269 -11.14 -22.94 -0.53
N LEU A 270 -11.12 -23.88 0.43
CA LEU A 270 -12.14 -23.96 1.48
C LEU A 270 -12.24 -22.63 2.24
N LEU A 271 -11.11 -22.11 2.70
CA LEU A 271 -11.08 -20.94 3.57
C LEU A 271 -11.32 -19.62 2.83
N ASN A 272 -10.91 -19.51 1.57
CA ASN A 272 -11.07 -18.29 0.79
C ASN A 272 -12.39 -18.20 0.00
N LYS A 273 -12.91 -19.33 -0.49
CA LYS A 273 -14.02 -19.35 -1.46
C LYS A 273 -15.28 -20.05 -0.98
N ARG A 274 -15.20 -20.90 0.05
CA ARG A 274 -16.32 -21.74 0.51
C ARG A 274 -16.65 -21.58 1.99
N SER A 275 -16.07 -20.59 2.66
CA SER A 275 -16.29 -20.31 4.09
C SER A 275 -17.08 -19.01 4.26
N GLY A 276 -16.95 -18.34 5.40
CA GLY A 276 -17.62 -17.07 5.65
C GLY A 276 -19.14 -17.21 5.73
N LEU A 277 -19.85 -16.15 5.33
CA LEU A 277 -21.31 -16.16 5.25
C LEU A 277 -21.82 -17.27 4.33
N LEU A 278 -21.20 -17.42 3.14
CA LEU A 278 -21.55 -18.48 2.19
C LEU A 278 -21.45 -19.87 2.81
N GLY A 279 -20.37 -20.17 3.51
CA GLY A 279 -20.16 -21.47 4.14
C GLY A 279 -21.12 -21.76 5.29
N LEU A 280 -21.65 -20.72 5.94
CA LEU A 280 -22.55 -20.85 7.10
C LEU A 280 -24.03 -20.87 6.70
N SER A 281 -24.43 -20.15 5.65
CA SER A 281 -25.85 -19.98 5.29
C SER A 281 -26.18 -20.28 3.83
N GLY A 282 -25.18 -20.59 2.99
CA GLY A 282 -25.38 -20.78 1.55
C GLY A 282 -25.49 -19.48 0.74
N VAL A 283 -25.42 -18.30 1.38
CA VAL A 283 -25.42 -16.98 0.70
C VAL A 283 -24.30 -16.09 1.21
N SER A 284 -23.65 -15.34 0.32
CA SER A 284 -22.59 -14.38 0.67
C SER A 284 -23.08 -12.93 0.79
N ASP A 285 -24.21 -12.59 0.16
CA ASP A 285 -24.78 -11.23 0.19
C ASP A 285 -25.53 -10.98 1.50
N MET A 286 -25.20 -9.88 2.17
CA MET A 286 -25.79 -9.53 3.47
C MET A 286 -27.29 -9.23 3.41
N ARG A 287 -27.81 -8.73 2.27
CA ARG A 287 -29.25 -8.45 2.10
C ARG A 287 -30.03 -9.76 1.99
N ASP A 288 -29.50 -10.72 1.24
CA ASP A 288 -30.07 -12.06 1.13
C ASP A 288 -30.03 -12.77 2.49
N LEU A 289 -28.91 -12.66 3.20
CA LEU A 289 -28.76 -13.22 4.55
C LEU A 289 -29.80 -12.65 5.52
N GLN A 290 -29.99 -11.33 5.54
CA GLN A 290 -30.97 -10.67 6.42
C GLN A 290 -32.40 -11.08 6.10
N ARG A 291 -32.73 -11.21 4.82
CA ARG A 291 -34.04 -11.70 4.38
C ARG A 291 -34.27 -13.13 4.89
N GLN A 292 -33.33 -14.04 4.64
CA GLN A 292 -33.44 -15.43 5.09
C GLN A 292 -33.57 -15.55 6.61
N ALA A 293 -32.75 -14.82 7.38
CA ALA A 293 -32.88 -14.76 8.83
C ALA A 293 -34.26 -14.21 9.27
N GLY A 294 -34.77 -13.18 8.60
CA GLY A 294 -36.11 -12.63 8.85
C GLY A 294 -37.25 -13.61 8.55
N ASP A 295 -37.04 -14.49 7.56
CA ASP A 295 -37.97 -15.56 7.19
C ASP A 295 -37.88 -16.80 8.11
N GLY A 296 -37.00 -16.76 9.13
CA GLY A 296 -36.86 -17.81 10.14
C GLY A 296 -35.81 -18.87 9.82
N ASP A 297 -34.93 -18.65 8.84
CA ASP A 297 -33.82 -19.55 8.56
C ASP A 297 -32.79 -19.52 9.71
N THR A 298 -32.56 -20.69 10.30
CA THR A 298 -31.68 -20.84 11.48
C THR A 298 -30.21 -20.70 11.13
N ASP A 299 -29.80 -21.14 9.94
CA ASP A 299 -28.41 -21.11 9.49
C ASP A 299 -28.02 -19.68 9.09
N ALA A 300 -28.93 -18.96 8.43
CA ALA A 300 -28.77 -17.53 8.16
C ALA A 300 -28.70 -16.70 9.44
N SER A 301 -29.56 -17.01 10.43
CA SER A 301 -29.53 -16.35 11.75
C SER A 301 -28.21 -16.60 12.48
N LEU A 302 -27.73 -17.84 12.48
CA LEU A 302 -26.44 -18.19 13.07
C LEU A 302 -25.28 -17.48 12.37
N ALA A 303 -25.26 -17.46 11.03
CA ALA A 303 -24.23 -16.79 10.25
C ALA A 303 -24.15 -15.29 10.58
N LEU A 304 -25.32 -14.63 10.68
CA LEU A 304 -25.40 -13.24 11.09
C LEU A 304 -24.89 -13.03 12.53
N ASP A 305 -25.26 -13.91 13.46
CA ASP A 305 -24.83 -13.83 14.86
C ASP A 305 -23.31 -13.99 14.99
N VAL A 306 -22.71 -14.92 14.24
CA VAL A 306 -21.25 -15.12 14.17
C VAL A 306 -20.56 -13.89 13.58
N TYR A 307 -21.11 -13.30 12.52
CA TYR A 307 -20.61 -12.06 11.91
C TYR A 307 -20.60 -10.91 12.93
N ILE A 308 -21.73 -10.64 13.59
CA ILE A 308 -21.85 -9.58 14.61
C ILE A 308 -20.94 -9.84 15.81
N HIS A 309 -20.82 -11.09 16.25
CA HIS A 309 -19.95 -11.46 17.37
C HIS A 309 -18.50 -11.09 17.08
N ARG A 310 -18.01 -11.38 15.85
CA ARG A 310 -16.64 -11.00 15.44
C ARG A 310 -16.45 -9.50 15.34
N LEU A 311 -17.42 -8.74 14.82
CA LEU A 311 -17.34 -7.27 14.82
C LEU A 311 -17.18 -6.69 16.23
N ARG A 312 -17.96 -7.19 17.19
CA ARG A 312 -17.87 -6.77 18.60
C ARG A 312 -16.53 -7.10 19.23
N ALA A 313 -15.99 -8.28 18.95
CA ALA A 313 -14.68 -8.68 19.45
C ALA A 313 -13.58 -7.70 19.00
N TYR A 314 -13.57 -7.33 17.72
CA TYR A 314 -12.61 -6.36 17.20
C TYR A 314 -12.86 -4.93 17.71
N ALA A 315 -14.11 -4.47 17.80
CA ALA A 315 -14.43 -3.19 18.41
C ALA A 315 -13.86 -3.09 19.84
N GLY A 316 -14.12 -4.11 20.67
CA GLY A 316 -13.63 -4.16 22.04
C GLY A 316 -12.10 -4.18 22.11
N ALA A 317 -11.46 -5.01 21.28
CA ALA A 317 -10.00 -5.07 21.21
C ALA A 317 -9.39 -3.71 20.84
N TYR A 318 -9.96 -3.01 19.85
CA TYR A 318 -9.36 -1.77 19.35
C TYR A 318 -9.66 -0.57 20.24
N LEU A 319 -10.82 -0.55 20.91
CA LEU A 319 -11.06 0.38 22.01
C LEU A 319 -10.01 0.21 23.11
N ALA A 320 -9.63 -1.03 23.43
CA ALA A 320 -8.58 -1.29 24.42
C ALA A 320 -7.19 -0.84 23.92
N GLN A 321 -6.85 -1.09 22.65
CA GLN A 321 -5.56 -0.67 22.08
C GLN A 321 -5.41 0.86 22.03
N LEU A 322 -6.49 1.58 21.72
CA LEU A 322 -6.49 3.03 21.64
C LEU A 322 -6.66 3.72 23.02
N GLY A 323 -7.12 2.98 24.03
CA GLY A 323 -7.53 3.54 25.32
C GLY A 323 -8.80 4.39 25.24
N GLY A 324 -9.72 4.04 24.34
CA GLY A 324 -10.90 4.82 23.95
C GLY A 324 -10.88 5.23 22.48
N ALA A 325 -11.98 5.78 21.96
CA ALA A 325 -12.06 6.30 20.60
C ALA A 325 -12.87 7.60 20.58
N ASP A 326 -12.49 8.55 19.74
CA ASP A 326 -13.29 9.73 19.42
C ASP A 326 -14.37 9.41 18.39
N VAL A 327 -14.03 8.56 17.41
CA VAL A 327 -14.89 8.29 16.24
C VAL A 327 -14.93 6.80 15.91
N ILE A 328 -16.11 6.28 15.60
CA ILE A 328 -16.29 4.98 14.96
C ILE A 328 -16.98 5.20 13.61
N SER A 329 -16.35 4.80 12.52
CA SER A 329 -16.87 4.98 11.17
C SER A 329 -17.24 3.64 10.54
N PHE A 330 -18.40 3.55 9.89
CA PHE A 330 -18.78 2.43 9.03
C PHE A 330 -18.74 2.84 7.57
N THR A 331 -18.16 1.97 6.74
CA THR A 331 -17.99 2.19 5.30
C THR A 331 -18.16 0.89 4.51
N ALA A 332 -18.08 1.01 3.19
CA ALA A 332 -18.25 -0.03 2.19
C ALA A 332 -19.67 -0.63 2.17
N GLY A 333 -19.89 -1.59 1.27
CA GLY A 333 -21.23 -2.05 0.88
C GLY A 333 -22.15 -2.44 2.04
N VAL A 334 -21.69 -3.19 3.04
CA VAL A 334 -22.49 -3.54 4.22
C VAL A 334 -22.51 -2.42 5.24
N GLY A 335 -21.37 -1.79 5.52
CA GLY A 335 -21.23 -0.78 6.57
C GLY A 335 -22.07 0.46 6.29
N GLU A 336 -22.19 0.86 5.02
CA GLU A 336 -22.98 2.00 4.58
C GLU A 336 -24.48 1.71 4.59
N ASN A 337 -24.86 0.48 4.23
CA ASN A 337 -26.22 0.14 3.83
C ASN A 337 -27.01 -0.71 4.84
N SER A 338 -26.38 -1.23 5.90
CA SER A 338 -27.07 -2.05 6.89
C SER A 338 -27.13 -1.41 8.28
N PRO A 339 -28.21 -0.64 8.58
CA PRO A 339 -28.48 -0.11 9.92
C PRO A 339 -28.48 -1.19 11.02
N MET A 340 -29.02 -2.37 10.70
CA MET A 340 -29.07 -3.51 11.63
C MET A 340 -27.67 -4.00 12.01
N VAL A 341 -26.75 -4.14 11.04
CA VAL A 341 -25.36 -4.53 11.33
C VAL A 341 -24.70 -3.50 12.23
N ARG A 342 -24.84 -2.20 11.94
CA ARG A 342 -24.27 -1.12 12.76
C ARG A 342 -24.81 -1.14 14.19
N SER A 343 -26.13 -1.19 14.34
CA SER A 343 -26.79 -1.23 15.65
C SER A 343 -26.34 -2.45 16.46
N ARG A 344 -26.38 -3.65 15.85
CA ARG A 344 -25.95 -4.88 16.51
C ARG A 344 -24.46 -4.87 16.84
N ALA A 345 -23.59 -4.38 15.97
CA ALA A 345 -22.15 -4.33 16.22
C ALA A 345 -21.79 -3.44 17.42
N LEU A 346 -22.53 -2.35 17.66
CA LEU A 346 -22.23 -1.41 18.75
C LEU A 346 -23.08 -1.60 20.01
N ALA A 347 -24.11 -2.46 19.98
CA ALA A 347 -25.11 -2.59 21.05
C ALA A 347 -24.55 -2.78 22.47
N THR A 348 -23.35 -3.36 22.61
CA THR A 348 -22.72 -3.63 23.92
C THR A 348 -21.64 -2.63 24.29
N LEU A 349 -21.41 -1.57 23.51
CA LEU A 349 -20.31 -0.61 23.70
C LEU A 349 -20.71 0.64 24.51
N GLY A 350 -21.89 0.63 25.14
CA GLY A 350 -22.34 1.73 26.00
C GLY A 350 -21.40 2.01 27.19
N PHE A 351 -20.66 1.00 27.67
CA PHE A 351 -19.64 1.19 28.71
C PHE A 351 -18.47 2.06 28.25
N ALA A 352 -18.22 2.14 26.94
CA ALA A 352 -17.20 2.97 26.31
C ALA A 352 -17.77 4.32 25.83
N GLY A 353 -19.01 4.65 26.20
CA GLY A 353 -19.66 5.91 25.84
C GLY A 353 -20.27 5.95 24.44
N VAL A 354 -20.42 4.80 23.77
CA VAL A 354 -21.07 4.71 22.45
C VAL A 354 -22.60 4.65 22.63
N ARG A 355 -23.32 5.61 22.06
CA ARG A 355 -24.80 5.63 22.00
C ARG A 355 -25.25 5.95 20.59
N LEU A 356 -26.07 5.07 20.00
CA LEU A 356 -26.68 5.30 18.69
C LEU A 356 -28.01 6.03 18.81
N ASP A 357 -28.27 6.91 17.85
CA ASP A 357 -29.62 7.37 17.54
C ASP A 357 -30.17 6.45 16.45
N GLU A 358 -31.13 5.59 16.82
CA GLU A 358 -31.68 4.62 15.87
C GLU A 358 -32.45 5.28 14.71
N SER A 359 -33.00 6.48 14.89
CA SER A 359 -33.65 7.20 13.80
C SER A 359 -32.62 7.69 12.77
N ARG A 360 -31.50 8.24 13.22
CA ARG A 360 -30.38 8.64 12.34
C ARG A 360 -29.73 7.42 11.69
N ASN A 361 -29.57 6.33 12.44
CA ASN A 361 -28.99 5.08 11.93
C ASN A 361 -29.83 4.47 10.79
N GLN A 362 -31.16 4.63 10.83
CA GLN A 362 -32.09 4.17 9.80
C GLN A 362 -32.25 5.14 8.62
N SER A 363 -31.58 6.30 8.63
CA SER A 363 -31.69 7.28 7.55
C SER A 363 -31.29 6.67 6.19
N ALA A 364 -32.04 7.03 5.16
CA ALA A 364 -31.78 6.69 3.76
C ALA A 364 -30.69 7.58 3.12
N ASP A 365 -30.20 8.58 3.84
CA ASP A 365 -29.13 9.48 3.37
C ASP A 365 -27.90 8.70 2.95
N ARG A 366 -27.36 9.05 1.78
CA ARG A 366 -26.22 8.35 1.17
C ARG A 366 -24.87 9.00 1.44
N GLY A 367 -24.85 10.25 1.91
CA GLY A 367 -23.61 10.96 2.25
C GLY A 367 -23.05 10.59 3.63
N ILE A 368 -21.99 11.30 4.00
CA ILE A 368 -21.43 11.26 5.35
C ILE A 368 -22.48 11.73 6.35
N ARG A 369 -22.72 10.95 7.41
CA ARG A 369 -23.77 11.26 8.39
C ARG A 369 -23.43 10.76 9.79
N VAL A 370 -23.82 11.54 10.78
CA VAL A 370 -23.76 11.15 12.20
C VAL A 370 -24.94 10.23 12.52
N ILE A 371 -24.65 9.09 13.13
CA ILE A 371 -25.65 8.14 13.61
C ILE A 371 -25.61 7.92 15.13
N SER A 372 -24.67 8.56 15.83
CA SER A 372 -24.68 8.61 17.30
C SER A 372 -25.73 9.59 17.83
N ALA A 373 -26.20 9.33 19.04
CA ALA A 373 -27.00 10.27 19.83
C ALA A 373 -26.15 11.48 20.24
N ASP A 374 -26.80 12.61 20.53
CA ASP A 374 -26.13 13.86 20.89
C ASP A 374 -25.37 13.77 22.23
N ASP A 375 -25.75 12.83 23.10
CA ASP A 375 -25.10 12.55 24.38
C ASP A 375 -24.08 11.40 24.33
N SER A 376 -23.77 10.89 23.13
CA SER A 376 -22.72 9.90 22.92
C SER A 376 -21.34 10.55 23.09
N ALA A 377 -20.46 9.94 23.89
CA ALA A 377 -19.09 10.42 24.04
C ALA A 377 -18.23 10.09 22.81
N VAL A 378 -18.60 9.03 22.08
CA VAL A 378 -17.97 8.62 20.82
C VAL A 378 -18.89 8.99 19.68
N VAL A 379 -18.38 9.73 18.69
CA VAL A 379 -19.15 10.04 17.48
C VAL A 379 -19.18 8.81 16.60
N VAL A 380 -20.37 8.38 16.17
CA VAL A 380 -20.50 7.28 15.22
C VAL A 380 -20.95 7.83 13.87
N LEU A 381 -20.19 7.51 12.83
CA LEU A 381 -20.42 7.97 11.46
C LEU A 381 -20.71 6.81 10.52
N VAL A 382 -21.51 7.10 9.50
CA VAL A 382 -21.42 6.38 8.23
C VAL A 382 -20.70 7.28 7.25
N VAL A 383 -19.64 6.75 6.63
CA VAL A 383 -18.78 7.48 5.69
C VAL A 383 -18.65 6.63 4.44
N PRO A 384 -19.27 7.01 3.31
CA PRO A 384 -19.05 6.31 2.05
C PRO A 384 -17.58 6.38 1.66
N THR A 385 -16.97 5.25 1.33
CA THR A 385 -15.57 5.22 0.88
C THR A 385 -15.50 5.63 -0.59
N ASP A 386 -14.40 6.30 -0.96
CA ASP A 386 -14.07 6.62 -2.34
C ASP A 386 -12.58 6.30 -2.54
N GLU A 387 -12.31 5.03 -2.87
CA GLU A 387 -10.94 4.52 -3.01
C GLU A 387 -10.30 5.10 -4.27
N GLU A 388 -11.07 5.27 -5.34
CA GLU A 388 -10.65 5.87 -6.59
C GLU A 388 -10.19 7.33 -6.40
N LEU A 389 -10.94 8.14 -5.65
CA LEU A 389 -10.51 9.50 -5.31
C LEU A 389 -9.26 9.55 -4.46
N GLU A 390 -9.11 8.63 -3.51
CA GLU A 390 -7.89 8.55 -2.70
C GLU A 390 -6.68 8.13 -3.54
N ILE A 391 -6.83 7.18 -4.48
CA ILE A 391 -5.79 6.81 -5.44
C ILE A 391 -5.43 8.00 -6.33
N GLY A 392 -6.43 8.75 -6.82
CA GLY A 392 -6.22 9.96 -7.61
C GLY A 392 -5.41 11.01 -6.84
N ARG A 393 -5.76 11.28 -5.58
CA ARG A 393 -5.02 12.21 -4.71
C ARG A 393 -3.59 11.77 -4.47
N GLN A 394 -3.38 10.49 -4.15
CA GLN A 394 -2.05 9.93 -3.94
C GLN A 394 -1.21 9.96 -5.21
N THR A 395 -1.82 9.73 -6.37
CA THR A 395 -1.16 9.85 -7.68
C THR A 395 -0.71 11.29 -7.93
N LEU A 396 -1.58 12.28 -7.76
CA LEU A 396 -1.20 13.69 -7.96
C LEU A 396 -0.14 14.16 -6.96
N ALA A 397 -0.17 13.69 -5.71
CA ALA A 397 0.86 14.00 -4.72
C ALA A 397 2.25 13.52 -5.18
N VAL A 398 2.35 12.31 -5.71
CA VAL A 398 3.60 11.76 -6.26
C VAL A 398 4.13 12.61 -7.43
N LEU A 399 3.25 13.07 -8.32
CA LEU A 399 3.64 13.95 -9.43
C LEU A 399 4.15 15.32 -8.94
N ALA A 400 3.53 15.88 -7.91
CA ALA A 400 3.92 17.16 -7.34
C ALA A 400 5.28 17.11 -6.65
N ASP A 401 5.59 15.97 -6.00
CA ASP A 401 6.84 15.76 -5.26
C ASP A 401 8.03 15.34 -6.17
N GLY A 402 7.75 14.84 -7.38
CA GLY A 402 8.77 14.37 -8.32
C GLY A 402 9.55 13.14 -7.83
N GLN A 403 8.94 12.28 -7.00
CA GLN A 403 9.62 11.16 -6.32
C GLN A 403 10.27 10.13 -7.26
N GLY A 404 9.83 10.07 -8.53
CA GLY A 404 10.40 9.19 -9.56
C GLY A 404 11.57 9.78 -10.35
N ALA A 405 11.92 11.05 -10.10
CA ALA A 405 13.02 11.71 -10.79
C ALA A 405 14.38 11.33 -10.18
N GLU A 406 15.45 11.54 -10.95
CA GLU A 406 16.82 11.53 -10.43
C GLU A 406 17.00 12.62 -9.36
N VAL A 407 17.93 12.38 -8.45
CA VAL A 407 18.34 13.39 -7.47
C VAL A 407 19.00 14.54 -8.24
N PRO A 408 18.52 15.78 -8.09
CA PRO A 408 19.15 16.90 -8.76
C PRO A 408 20.57 17.12 -8.23
N PRO A 409 21.50 17.67 -9.05
CA PRO A 409 22.84 17.99 -8.59
C PRO A 409 22.80 19.00 -7.44
N ALA A 410 23.75 18.88 -6.51
CA ALA A 410 23.81 19.75 -5.35
C ALA A 410 24.03 21.22 -5.74
N ASP A 411 23.33 22.12 -5.05
CA ASP A 411 23.62 23.55 -5.14
C ASP A 411 24.96 23.84 -4.45
N ALA A 412 25.93 24.38 -5.20
CA ALA A 412 27.28 24.63 -4.71
C ALA A 412 27.33 25.61 -3.52
N ALA A 413 26.40 26.59 -3.45
CA ALA A 413 26.32 27.51 -2.34
C ALA A 413 25.73 26.84 -1.10
N ALA A 414 24.75 25.94 -1.27
CA ALA A 414 24.21 25.13 -0.19
C ALA A 414 25.27 24.19 0.40
N VAL A 415 26.04 23.50 -0.45
CA VAL A 415 27.17 22.64 -0.03
C VAL A 415 28.22 23.45 0.72
N ALA A 416 28.62 24.62 0.21
CA ALA A 416 29.58 25.49 0.89
C ALA A 416 29.05 26.10 2.21
N GLY A 417 27.74 26.30 2.33
CA GLY A 417 27.08 26.67 3.58
C GLY A 417 27.17 25.55 4.60
N PHE A 418 26.63 24.39 4.25
CA PHE A 418 26.61 23.20 5.10
C PHE A 418 28.01 22.77 5.53
N TRP A 419 29.00 22.80 4.63
CA TRP A 419 30.38 22.45 4.96
C TRP A 419 31.01 23.43 5.97
N ARG A 420 30.69 24.73 5.89
CA ARG A 420 31.15 25.69 6.91
C ARG A 420 30.56 25.39 8.27
N ASP A 421 29.29 25.01 8.33
CA ASP A 421 28.62 24.67 9.59
C ASP A 421 29.20 23.38 10.19
N ALA A 422 29.42 22.35 9.35
CA ALA A 422 30.10 21.12 9.75
C ALA A 422 31.49 21.40 10.33
N ARG A 423 32.31 22.25 9.67
CA ARG A 423 33.64 22.63 10.15
C ARG A 423 33.61 23.49 11.42
N ALA A 424 32.56 24.26 11.64
CA ALA A 424 32.39 25.03 12.87
C ALA A 424 32.14 24.09 14.06
N ALA A 425 31.38 23.01 13.86
CA ALA A 425 31.16 21.96 14.85
C ALA A 425 32.36 21.01 15.00
N HIS A 426 33.08 20.75 13.91
CA HIS A 426 34.21 19.81 13.82
C HIS A 426 35.44 20.47 13.18
N PRO A 427 36.24 21.23 13.96
CA PRO A 427 37.40 21.97 13.45
C PRO A 427 38.50 21.11 12.81
N GLU A 428 38.50 19.80 13.08
CA GLU A 428 39.40 18.81 12.49
C GLU A 428 39.10 18.50 11.01
N LEU A 429 37.92 18.88 10.51
CA LEU A 429 37.53 18.67 9.12
C LEU A 429 38.41 19.50 8.15
N PRO A 430 38.74 18.95 6.96
CA PRO A 430 39.61 19.60 6.00
C PRO A 430 39.05 20.92 5.47
N GLU A 431 39.93 21.79 4.98
CA GLU A 431 39.51 23.11 4.49
C GLU A 431 38.66 23.03 3.22
N ALA A 432 39.05 22.18 2.28
CA ALA A 432 38.28 21.91 1.07
C ALA A 432 37.04 21.06 1.39
N ALA A 433 35.90 21.42 0.79
CA ALA A 433 34.71 20.61 0.87
C ALA A 433 34.92 19.28 0.11
N PRO A 434 34.53 18.14 0.69
CA PRO A 434 34.52 16.87 -0.01
C PRO A 434 33.43 16.84 -1.08
N GLU A 435 33.41 15.76 -1.85
CA GLU A 435 32.36 15.50 -2.82
C GLU A 435 30.98 15.38 -2.15
N ALA A 436 29.95 15.82 -2.88
CA ALA A 436 28.57 15.78 -2.43
C ALA A 436 27.74 14.91 -3.38
N TRP A 437 27.11 13.86 -2.84
CA TRP A 437 26.36 12.87 -3.59
C TRP A 437 25.21 12.28 -2.77
N ALA A 438 24.27 11.59 -3.42
CA ALA A 438 23.12 10.96 -2.77
C ALA A 438 23.19 9.44 -2.86
N PHE A 439 22.69 8.76 -1.83
CA PHE A 439 22.46 7.32 -1.91
C PHE A 439 21.27 7.01 -2.83
N GLY A 440 21.36 5.94 -3.62
CA GLY A 440 20.25 5.46 -4.45
C GLY A 440 20.00 6.28 -5.72
N ALA A 441 19.18 5.73 -6.61
CA ALA A 441 18.98 6.25 -7.98
C ALA A 441 17.80 7.25 -8.12
N THR A 442 16.94 7.37 -7.10
CA THR A 442 15.74 8.22 -7.14
C THR A 442 15.67 9.11 -5.90
N ARG A 443 14.91 10.20 -5.98
CA ARG A 443 14.71 11.10 -4.84
C ARG A 443 14.20 10.37 -3.60
N ALA A 444 13.21 9.50 -3.77
CA ALA A 444 12.63 8.73 -2.67
C ALA A 444 13.64 7.74 -2.06
N HIS A 445 14.49 7.10 -2.87
CA HIS A 445 15.56 6.24 -2.36
C HIS A 445 16.59 7.05 -1.58
N ALA A 446 16.98 8.22 -2.08
CA ALA A 446 17.92 9.11 -1.39
C ALA A 446 17.41 9.53 -0.01
N ASP A 447 16.15 9.96 0.09
CA ASP A 447 15.53 10.33 1.37
C ASP A 447 15.49 9.15 2.35
N GLY A 448 15.06 7.96 1.87
CA GLY A 448 14.97 6.77 2.69
C GLY A 448 16.32 6.28 3.20
N LEU A 449 17.34 6.23 2.33
CA LEU A 449 18.69 5.77 2.69
C LEU A 449 19.41 6.78 3.59
N LEU A 450 19.23 8.08 3.34
CA LEU A 450 19.73 9.13 4.21
C LEU A 450 19.14 9.03 5.63
N ALA A 451 17.84 8.74 5.75
CA ALA A 451 17.22 8.53 7.07
C ALA A 451 17.91 7.39 7.84
N LEU A 452 18.21 6.27 7.17
CA LEU A 452 18.94 5.16 7.80
C LEU A 452 20.37 5.53 8.22
N VAL A 453 21.04 6.41 7.47
CA VAL A 453 22.37 6.94 7.85
C VAL A 453 22.26 7.80 9.10
N ARG A 454 21.28 8.71 9.14
CA ARG A 454 21.05 9.62 10.28
C ARG A 454 20.68 8.88 11.57
N ASP A 455 19.97 7.76 11.44
CA ASP A 455 19.61 6.87 12.55
C ASP A 455 20.76 5.93 12.98
N GLY A 456 21.91 5.98 12.30
CA GLY A 456 23.06 5.11 12.58
C GLY A 456 22.83 3.64 12.21
N ILE A 457 21.81 3.36 11.38
CA ILE A 457 21.48 2.00 10.92
C ILE A 457 22.33 1.65 9.71
N LYS A 458 22.44 2.56 8.73
CA LYS A 458 23.31 2.42 7.55
C LYS A 458 24.69 3.01 7.85
N THR A 459 25.70 2.15 7.83
CA THR A 459 27.12 2.43 8.15
C THR A 459 28.06 1.77 7.12
N ALA A 460 27.49 1.31 6.00
CA ALA A 460 28.21 0.67 4.91
C ALA A 460 27.51 0.95 3.58
N THR A 461 28.27 0.87 2.50
CA THR A 461 27.78 0.95 1.12
C THR A 461 28.64 0.08 0.22
N ALA A 462 28.08 -0.32 -0.92
CA ALA A 462 28.77 -1.10 -1.93
C ALA A 462 28.60 -0.52 -3.32
N SER A 463 29.69 -0.59 -4.09
CA SER A 463 29.77 -0.14 -5.47
C SER A 463 30.56 -1.15 -6.31
N SER A 464 30.39 -1.12 -7.63
CA SER A 464 31.07 -2.04 -8.55
C SER A 464 32.46 -1.50 -8.88
N LEU A 465 33.52 -2.30 -8.69
CA LEU A 465 34.86 -1.91 -9.14
C LEU A 465 34.89 -1.70 -10.66
N TRP A 466 34.10 -2.47 -11.41
CA TRP A 466 34.03 -2.33 -12.86
C TRP A 466 33.39 -1.02 -13.32
N ASP A 467 32.55 -0.40 -12.49
CA ASP A 467 31.97 0.91 -12.79
C ASP A 467 33.04 1.99 -12.60
N TYR A 468 33.83 1.97 -11.52
CA TYR A 468 35.00 2.85 -11.37
C TYR A 468 36.01 2.71 -12.52
N GLU A 469 36.29 1.47 -12.96
CA GLU A 469 37.16 1.23 -14.11
C GLU A 469 36.60 1.82 -15.42
N ALA A 470 35.27 1.84 -15.56
CA ALA A 470 34.60 2.35 -16.75
C ALA A 470 34.52 3.89 -16.77
N THR A 471 34.26 4.51 -15.63
CA THR A 471 34.17 5.97 -15.47
C THR A 471 35.54 6.64 -15.37
N GLY A 472 36.54 5.90 -14.89
CA GLY A 472 37.87 6.43 -14.59
C GLY A 472 37.92 7.17 -13.24
N GLU A 473 36.90 7.01 -12.41
CA GLU A 473 36.85 7.56 -11.05
C GLU A 473 37.84 6.85 -10.13
N ALA A 474 38.35 7.59 -9.14
CA ALA A 474 39.25 7.03 -8.14
C ALA A 474 38.45 6.19 -7.13
N LEU A 475 39.04 5.08 -6.69
CA LEU A 475 38.46 4.31 -5.60
C LEU A 475 38.47 5.11 -4.29
N PRO A 476 37.42 4.95 -3.46
CA PRO A 476 37.36 5.58 -2.16
C PRO A 476 38.49 5.09 -1.25
N GLN A 477 38.92 5.95 -0.32
CA GLN A 477 39.97 5.68 0.64
C GLN A 477 39.50 5.85 2.08
N ALA A 478 40.02 5.00 2.97
CA ALA A 478 39.80 5.19 4.40
C ALA A 478 40.37 6.55 4.85
N GLY A 479 39.54 7.33 5.55
CA GLY A 479 39.82 8.70 5.97
C GLY A 479 39.17 9.77 5.10
N GLU A 480 38.61 9.42 3.93
CA GLU A 480 37.89 10.36 3.08
C GLU A 480 36.54 10.75 3.70
N TYR A 481 36.16 12.00 3.47
CA TYR A 481 34.87 12.55 3.88
C TYR A 481 33.97 12.65 2.64
N SER A 482 32.66 12.52 2.84
CA SER A 482 31.64 12.77 1.81
C SER A 482 30.48 13.56 2.42
N ILE A 483 29.88 14.44 1.63
CA ILE A 483 28.61 15.10 1.97
C ILE A 483 27.47 14.31 1.33
N ILE A 484 26.49 13.93 2.14
CA ILE A 484 25.33 13.15 1.70
C ILE A 484 24.13 14.07 1.51
N LEU A 485 23.54 13.99 0.32
CA LEU A 485 22.38 14.78 -0.10
C LEU A 485 21.05 14.03 0.17
N ASP A 486 19.97 14.80 0.34
CA ASP A 486 18.61 14.29 0.29
C ASP A 486 18.08 14.19 -1.15
N GLY A 487 16.84 13.71 -1.31
CA GLY A 487 16.18 13.58 -2.60
C GLY A 487 15.97 14.91 -3.33
N ALA A 488 16.06 16.06 -2.65
CA ALA A 488 16.01 17.38 -3.25
C ALA A 488 17.40 17.93 -3.64
N GLY A 489 18.48 17.15 -3.44
CA GLY A 489 19.85 17.55 -3.72
C GLY A 489 20.44 18.50 -2.65
N ALA A 490 19.80 18.60 -1.48
CA ALA A 490 20.29 19.43 -0.39
C ALA A 490 21.21 18.63 0.55
N PRO A 491 22.34 19.21 1.01
CA PRO A 491 23.27 18.51 1.89
C PRO A 491 22.68 18.34 3.30
N ARG A 492 22.72 17.11 3.84
CA ARG A 492 22.11 16.77 5.14
C ARG A 492 23.04 16.08 6.13
N ALA A 493 24.07 15.40 5.64
CA ALA A 493 25.01 14.67 6.50
C ALA A 493 26.44 14.73 5.96
N VAL A 494 27.42 14.60 6.86
CA VAL A 494 28.82 14.32 6.53
C VAL A 494 29.14 12.93 7.05
N ILE A 495 29.68 12.07 6.18
CA ILE A 495 30.21 10.76 6.57
C ILE A 495 31.72 10.72 6.39
N ARG A 496 32.39 9.84 7.15
CA ARG A 496 33.80 9.50 6.96
C ARG A 496 33.93 8.02 6.66
N THR A 497 34.58 7.68 5.54
CA THR A 497 34.91 6.30 5.19
C THR A 497 35.99 5.78 6.14
N THR A 498 35.71 4.70 6.85
CA THR A 498 36.59 4.11 7.87
C THR A 498 37.33 2.88 7.36
N GLN A 499 36.75 2.18 6.37
CA GLN A 499 37.35 1.00 5.76
C GLN A 499 36.88 0.86 4.32
N VAL A 500 37.78 0.46 3.43
CA VAL A 500 37.48 0.07 2.05
C VAL A 500 38.09 -1.29 1.79
N GLN A 501 37.32 -2.21 1.22
CA GLN A 501 37.79 -3.53 0.82
C GLN A 501 37.18 -3.90 -0.53
N VAL A 502 37.96 -4.55 -1.38
CA VAL A 502 37.44 -5.12 -2.62
C VAL A 502 37.33 -6.63 -2.44
N VAL A 503 36.13 -7.16 -2.61
CA VAL A 503 35.83 -8.60 -2.50
C VAL A 503 34.99 -9.04 -3.68
N ALA A 504 34.96 -10.34 -3.99
CA ALA A 504 34.00 -10.84 -4.95
C ALA A 504 32.56 -10.68 -4.40
N PHE A 505 31.58 -10.47 -5.27
CA PHE A 505 30.18 -10.30 -4.89
C PHE A 505 29.63 -11.47 -4.05
N ASP A 506 29.99 -12.70 -4.40
CA ASP A 506 29.66 -13.92 -3.66
C ASP A 506 30.46 -14.11 -2.35
N GLU A 507 31.48 -13.30 -2.12
CA GLU A 507 32.29 -13.25 -0.90
C GLU A 507 31.91 -12.09 0.04
N VAL A 508 30.98 -11.21 -0.35
CA VAL A 508 30.48 -10.15 0.53
C VAL A 508 29.92 -10.76 1.81
N SER A 509 30.40 -10.25 2.95
CA SER A 509 30.07 -10.78 4.27
C SER A 509 28.66 -10.39 4.72
N ALA A 510 28.04 -11.25 5.53
CA ALA A 510 26.76 -10.93 6.18
C ALA A 510 26.85 -9.72 7.12
N GLU A 511 28.04 -9.44 7.65
CA GLU A 511 28.28 -8.28 8.48
C GLU A 511 28.19 -6.97 7.67
N HIS A 512 28.80 -6.94 6.47
CA HIS A 512 28.70 -5.80 5.56
C HIS A 512 27.27 -5.58 5.10
N ALA A 513 26.59 -6.64 4.65
CA ALA A 513 25.18 -6.59 4.27
C ALA A 513 24.27 -6.05 5.40
N ARG A 514 24.53 -6.43 6.65
CA ARG A 514 23.78 -5.94 7.81
C ARG A 514 24.05 -4.47 8.12
N ALA A 515 25.26 -3.99 7.83
CA ALA A 515 25.70 -2.63 8.02
C ALA A 515 25.19 -1.67 6.94
N GLU A 516 24.82 -2.18 5.76
CA GLU A 516 24.11 -1.39 4.73
C GLU A 516 22.71 -0.96 5.18
N GLY A 517 22.13 -1.63 6.19
CA GLY A 517 20.92 -1.17 6.88
C GLY A 517 19.61 -1.36 6.12
N GLU A 518 19.67 -1.80 4.87
CA GLU A 518 18.53 -1.92 3.95
C GLU A 518 17.72 -3.20 4.14
N ASP A 519 16.43 -3.13 3.74
CA ASP A 519 15.46 -4.23 3.76
C ASP A 519 15.48 -5.01 5.10
N ASP A 520 15.69 -6.34 5.06
CA ASP A 520 15.73 -7.20 6.24
C ASP A 520 17.14 -7.35 6.84
N ARG A 521 18.12 -6.62 6.29
CA ARG A 521 19.54 -6.61 6.70
C ARG A 521 20.23 -7.97 6.58
N SER A 522 19.68 -8.89 5.79
CA SER A 522 20.28 -10.20 5.54
C SER A 522 21.22 -10.16 4.33
N LEU A 523 22.24 -11.04 4.34
CA LEU A 523 23.13 -11.23 3.19
C LEU A 523 22.36 -11.66 1.93
N ARG A 524 21.31 -12.46 2.12
CA ARG A 524 20.47 -12.92 1.02
C ARG A 524 19.76 -11.74 0.36
N SER A 525 19.07 -10.90 1.14
CA SER A 525 18.37 -9.73 0.61
C SER A 525 19.36 -8.77 -0.05
N TRP A 526 20.51 -8.52 0.59
CA TRP A 526 21.57 -7.71 0.01
C TRP A 526 22.01 -8.21 -1.36
N ARG A 527 22.25 -9.52 -1.52
CA ARG A 527 22.62 -10.11 -2.82
C ARG A 527 21.50 -9.97 -3.85
N GLU A 528 20.26 -10.27 -3.48
CA GLU A 528 19.12 -10.14 -4.38
C GLU A 528 18.93 -8.68 -4.88
N ILE A 529 19.13 -7.69 -3.99
CA ILE A 529 19.05 -6.26 -4.33
C ILE A 529 20.18 -5.85 -5.27
N HIS A 530 21.43 -6.15 -4.88
CA HIS A 530 22.60 -5.69 -5.61
C HIS A 530 22.78 -6.40 -6.96
N GLU A 531 22.42 -7.69 -7.04
CA GLU A 531 22.34 -8.38 -8.33
C GLU A 531 21.33 -7.70 -9.26
N ARG A 532 20.12 -7.38 -8.77
CA ARG A 532 19.12 -6.66 -9.57
C ARG A 532 19.63 -5.28 -9.97
N TYR A 533 20.27 -4.57 -9.06
CA TYR A 533 20.78 -3.22 -9.30
C TYR A 533 21.82 -3.22 -10.42
N TRP A 534 22.90 -4.01 -10.33
CA TRP A 534 23.95 -4.05 -11.36
C TRP A 534 23.50 -4.69 -12.66
N ARG A 535 22.46 -5.55 -12.66
CA ARG A 535 21.85 -6.00 -13.92
C ARG A 535 21.13 -4.87 -14.68
N ALA A 536 20.64 -3.86 -13.97
CA ALA A 536 19.83 -2.79 -14.54
C ALA A 536 20.59 -1.47 -14.73
N HIS A 537 21.57 -1.18 -13.88
CA HIS A 537 22.21 0.14 -13.78
C HIS A 537 23.74 0.10 -13.87
N ALA A 538 24.35 -1.04 -14.23
CA ALA A 538 25.80 -1.08 -14.41
C ALA A 538 26.23 -0.11 -15.52
N GLU A 539 27.18 0.77 -15.18
CA GLU A 539 27.81 1.67 -16.13
C GLU A 539 28.86 0.92 -16.97
N SER A 540 29.44 -0.12 -16.38
CA SER A 540 30.28 -1.07 -17.10
C SER A 540 29.46 -1.92 -18.08
N SER A 541 29.94 -2.00 -19.32
CA SER A 541 29.41 -2.94 -20.33
C SER A 541 29.56 -4.42 -19.93
N ARG A 542 30.29 -4.73 -18.85
CA ARG A 542 30.43 -6.07 -18.28
C ARG A 542 29.17 -6.53 -17.52
N GLY A 543 28.35 -5.59 -17.02
CA GLY A 543 27.14 -5.91 -16.26
C GLY A 543 27.41 -6.68 -14.95
N PHE A 544 26.39 -7.38 -14.46
CA PHE A 544 26.49 -8.21 -13.26
C PHE A 544 27.12 -9.59 -13.53
N ALA A 545 28.04 -10.01 -12.66
CA ALA A 545 28.52 -11.38 -12.56
C ALA A 545 28.65 -11.79 -11.08
N PRO A 546 28.42 -13.07 -10.71
CA PRO A 546 28.53 -13.52 -9.31
C PRO A 546 29.92 -13.35 -8.69
N ASP A 547 30.97 -13.32 -9.52
CA ASP A 547 32.37 -13.11 -9.15
C ASP A 547 32.83 -11.66 -9.38
N MET A 548 31.89 -10.74 -9.67
CA MET A 548 32.26 -9.35 -9.92
C MET A 548 32.90 -8.73 -8.67
N PRO A 549 33.99 -7.96 -8.82
CA PRO A 549 34.63 -7.27 -7.71
C PRO A 549 33.74 -6.12 -7.22
N VAL A 550 33.38 -6.17 -5.94
CA VAL A 550 32.59 -5.17 -5.23
C VAL A 550 33.51 -4.39 -4.31
N VAL A 551 33.45 -3.07 -4.42
CA VAL A 551 34.06 -2.13 -3.50
C VAL A 551 33.11 -1.97 -2.32
N CYS A 552 33.47 -2.55 -1.18
CA CYS A 552 32.72 -2.49 0.05
C CYS A 552 33.32 -1.42 0.97
N GLU A 553 32.52 -0.43 1.33
CA GLU A 553 32.91 0.65 2.23
C GLU A 553 32.22 0.51 3.60
N ARG A 554 32.94 0.85 4.66
CA ARG A 554 32.36 1.19 5.97
C ARG A 554 32.55 2.68 6.20
N PHE A 555 31.56 3.30 6.82
CA PHE A 555 31.63 4.70 7.18
C PHE A 555 30.96 4.98 8.52
N GLU A 556 31.27 6.14 9.08
CA GLU A 556 30.60 6.68 10.26
C GLU A 556 30.00 8.06 9.95
N LEU A 557 28.89 8.38 10.61
CA LEU A 557 28.29 9.70 10.56
C LEU A 557 29.12 10.67 11.42
N VAL A 558 29.57 11.77 10.82
CA VAL A 558 30.39 12.79 11.49
C VAL A 558 29.54 13.99 11.89
N PHE A 559 28.67 14.46 10.99
CA PHE A 559 27.84 15.63 11.21
C PHE A 559 26.47 15.47 10.52
N GLN A 560 25.41 16.04 11.09
CA GLN A 560 24.09 16.12 10.45
C GLN A 560 23.34 17.39 10.86
N GLU A 561 22.36 17.79 10.06
CA GLU A 561 21.52 18.95 10.36
C GLU A 561 20.61 18.67 11.59
N GLY A 562 20.62 19.58 12.57
CA GLY A 562 19.74 19.55 13.75
C GLY A 562 20.26 18.80 14.98
N SER A 563 21.54 18.40 15.00
CA SER A 563 22.19 17.87 16.21
C SER A 563 22.72 19.01 17.10
N ASP A 564 21.82 19.62 17.87
CA ASP A 564 22.10 20.33 19.12
C ASP A 564 21.33 19.66 20.27
#